data_AF-A0A967HDW3-F1
#
_entry.id   AF-A0A967HDW3-F1
#
_cell.length_a   1.000
_cell.length_b   1.000
_cell.length_c   1.000
_cell.angle_alpha   90.00
_cell.angle_beta   90.00
_cell.angle_gamma   90.00
#
_symmetry.space_group_name_H-M   'P 1'
#
loop_
_entity.id
_entity.type
_entity.pdbx_description
1 polymer ?
#
loop_
_entity_poly.entity_id
_entity_poly.type
_entity_poly.pdbx_seq_one_letter_code
_entity_poly.pdbx_strand_id
1 'polypeptide(L)'
;MLPQPPTGLLTDMIVTAVTANREHVPAAPGSLYLRPTLLGVEPNIGAAAAPSSEAILYVLASPVGDYFSGGVRPLKIAIETERPRTTPQFGMVKSGANYAMALGVTQEAKRTLGIDQVLFAPGGDVTETGASNFVL
;
A
#
# COMPACT_ATOMS: atom_id res chain seq x y z
N MET A 1 6.66 15.80 -7.48
CA MET A 1 7.34 15.14 -6.34
C MET A 1 7.02 15.91 -5.07
N LEU A 2 7.05 15.27 -3.90
CA LEU A 2 6.79 15.93 -2.61
C LEU A 2 8.12 16.35 -1.95
N PRO A 3 8.11 17.32 -1.01
CA PRO A 3 9.28 17.67 -0.23
C PRO A 3 9.84 16.45 0.51
N GLN A 4 11.16 16.26 0.44
CA GLN A 4 11.81 15.16 1.13
C GLN A 4 11.97 15.49 2.62
N PRO A 5 11.47 14.63 3.53
CA PRO A 5 11.71 14.82 4.96
C PRO A 5 13.21 14.75 5.28
N PRO A 6 13.67 15.46 6.33
CA PRO A 6 15.03 15.30 6.84
C PRO A 6 15.37 13.83 7.12
N THR A 7 16.63 13.48 6.88
CA THR A 7 17.12 12.13 7.16
C THR A 7 16.92 11.81 8.65
N GLY A 8 16.37 10.63 8.96
CA GLY A 8 16.11 10.20 10.33
C GLY A 8 14.77 10.65 10.92
N LEU A 9 14.14 11.72 10.41
CA LEU A 9 12.87 12.23 10.97
C LEU A 9 11.79 11.14 11.02
N LEU A 10 11.63 10.38 9.94
CA LEU A 10 10.64 9.30 9.91
C LEU A 10 10.97 8.19 10.93
N THR A 11 12.25 7.88 11.12
CA THR A 11 12.69 6.88 12.11
C THR A 11 12.31 7.34 13.52
N ASP A 12 12.58 8.60 13.86
CA ASP A 12 12.24 9.17 15.16
C ASP A 12 10.72 9.20 15.39
N MET A 13 9.94 9.54 14.36
CA MET A 13 8.48 9.50 14.40
C MET A 13 7.95 8.08 14.63
N ILE A 14 8.54 7.07 13.98
CA ILE A 14 8.19 5.66 14.16
C ILE A 14 8.48 5.22 15.61
N VAL A 15 9.68 5.51 16.12
CA VAL A 15 10.07 5.14 17.50
C VAL A 15 9.16 5.84 18.51
N THR A 16 8.86 7.12 18.30
CA THR A 16 7.95 7.89 19.14
C THR A 16 6.54 7.30 19.13
N ALA A 17 6.00 6.98 17.95
CA ALA A 17 4.68 6.38 17.81
C ALA A 17 4.59 5.02 18.51
N VAL A 18 5.60 4.16 18.37
CA VAL A 18 5.63 2.86 19.06
C VAL A 18 5.73 3.03 20.58
N THR A 19 6.59 3.94 21.05
CA THR A 19 6.78 4.19 22.48
C THR A 19 5.51 4.72 23.14
N ALA A 20 4.82 5.63 22.46
CA ALA A 20 3.57 6.24 22.95
C ALA A 20 2.35 5.31 22.88
N ASN A 21 2.43 4.17 22.18
CA ASN A 21 1.33 3.22 22.03
C ASN A 21 1.72 1.81 22.51
N ARG A 22 2.70 1.70 23.41
CA ARG A 22 3.29 0.42 23.82
C ARG A 22 2.27 -0.52 24.45
N GLU A 23 1.34 0.03 25.21
CA GLU A 23 0.22 -0.66 25.86
C GLU A 23 -0.84 -1.17 24.86
N HIS A 24 -0.88 -0.60 23.65
CA HIS A 24 -1.77 -1.00 22.58
C HIS A 24 -1.17 -2.06 21.65
N VAL A 25 0.09 -2.44 21.86
CA VAL A 25 0.74 -3.50 21.07
C VAL A 25 0.14 -4.86 21.45
N PRO A 26 -0.54 -5.55 20.51
CA PRO A 26 -1.07 -6.89 20.79
C PRO A 26 0.04 -7.90 21.09
N ALA A 27 -0.28 -8.91 21.89
CA ALA A 27 0.58 -10.09 21.99
C ALA A 27 0.61 -10.83 20.65
N ALA A 28 1.74 -11.49 20.36
CA ALA A 28 1.85 -12.38 19.21
C ALA A 28 0.71 -13.42 19.23
N PRO A 29 0.12 -13.78 18.08
CA PRO A 29 0.49 -13.43 16.70
C PRO A 29 0.05 -12.04 16.20
N GLY A 30 -0.58 -11.21 17.03
CA GLY A 30 -0.92 -9.83 16.66
C GLY A 30 0.30 -8.90 16.63
N SER A 31 0.12 -7.70 16.08
CA SER A 31 1.18 -6.69 15.99
C SER A 31 0.61 -5.27 15.96
N LEU A 32 1.48 -4.26 16.15
CA LEU A 32 1.13 -2.87 15.93
C LEU A 32 1.55 -2.46 14.51
N TYR A 33 0.58 -2.28 13.62
CA TYR A 33 0.81 -1.83 12.27
C TYR A 33 1.05 -0.32 12.23
N LEU A 34 2.17 0.09 11.62
CA LEU A 34 2.50 1.50 11.43
C LEU A 34 2.26 1.91 9.98
N ARG A 35 1.61 3.07 9.79
CA ARG A 35 1.32 3.66 8.48
C ARG A 35 1.90 5.07 8.36
N PRO A 36 3.21 5.19 8.08
CA PRO A 36 3.78 6.45 7.63
C PRO A 36 3.11 6.91 6.32
N THR A 37 2.76 8.18 6.25
CA THR A 37 2.13 8.78 5.07
C THR A 37 2.67 10.18 4.83
N LEU A 38 3.10 10.45 3.60
CA LEU A 38 3.50 11.77 3.14
C LEU A 38 2.45 12.29 2.15
N LEU A 39 1.87 13.44 2.44
CA LEU A 39 0.76 14.04 1.69
C LEU A 39 1.10 15.50 1.35
N GLY A 40 1.06 15.87 0.06
CA GLY A 40 1.13 17.27 -0.36
C GLY A 40 -0.14 18.02 0.03
N VAL A 41 0.02 19.22 0.60
CA VAL A 41 -1.09 20.02 1.17
C VAL A 41 -1.11 21.46 0.70
N GLU A 42 -0.32 21.80 -0.32
CA GLU A 42 -0.24 23.16 -0.84
C GLU A 42 -1.62 23.66 -1.31
N PRO A 43 -2.06 24.85 -0.85
CA PRO A 43 -3.39 25.38 -1.17
C PRO A 43 -3.44 26.02 -2.57
N ASN A 44 -3.01 25.29 -3.60
CA ASN A 44 -3.00 25.74 -4.99
C ASN A 44 -3.74 24.77 -5.92
N ILE A 45 -4.97 25.11 -6.27
CA ILE A 45 -5.85 24.30 -7.12
C ILE A 45 -5.33 24.18 -8.57
N GLY A 46 -4.51 25.14 -9.03
CA GLY A 46 -4.01 25.21 -10.42
C GLY A 46 -2.64 24.58 -10.65
N ALA A 47 -1.98 24.04 -9.62
CA ALA A 47 -0.60 23.54 -9.68
C ALA A 47 -0.45 22.17 -10.38
N ALA A 48 -1.04 22.00 -11.56
CA ALA A 48 -0.97 20.73 -12.29
C ALA A 48 0.43 20.39 -12.81
N ALA A 49 1.27 21.41 -13.05
CA ALA A 49 2.62 21.27 -13.59
C ALA A 49 3.74 21.58 -12.57
N ALA A 50 3.40 21.84 -11.31
CA ALA A 50 4.36 22.15 -10.26
C ALA A 50 4.29 21.10 -9.14
N PRO A 51 5.43 20.67 -8.58
CA PRO A 51 5.43 19.84 -7.38
C PRO A 51 4.87 20.61 -6.19
N SER A 52 4.25 19.90 -5.25
CA SER A 52 3.81 20.54 -4.01
C SER A 52 5.01 20.99 -3.19
N SER A 53 5.01 22.26 -2.75
CA SER A 53 6.08 22.81 -1.88
C SER A 53 5.86 22.53 -0.39
N GLU A 54 4.62 22.21 0.00
CA GLU A 54 4.20 21.92 1.36
C GLU A 54 3.65 20.50 1.48
N ALA A 55 4.09 19.75 2.51
CA ALA A 55 3.59 18.41 2.77
C ALA A 55 3.47 18.14 4.27
N ILE A 56 2.53 17.26 4.62
CA ILE A 56 2.39 16.69 5.95
C ILE A 56 2.95 15.27 5.91
N LEU A 57 3.90 14.99 6.81
CA LEU A 57 4.30 13.64 7.18
C LEU A 57 3.62 13.28 8.49
N TYR A 58 2.93 12.15 8.54
CA TYR A 58 2.34 11.61 9.76
C TYR A 58 2.49 10.09 9.83
N VAL A 59 2.39 9.53 11.03
CA VAL A 59 2.41 8.08 11.28
C VAL A 59 1.16 7.70 12.05
N LEU A 60 0.34 6.82 11.48
CA LEU A 60 -0.75 6.16 12.23
C LEU A 60 -0.24 4.86 12.83
N ALA A 61 -0.71 4.53 14.02
CA ALA A 61 -0.49 3.25 14.68
C ALA A 61 -1.83 2.53 14.85
N SER A 62 -1.90 1.25 14.46
CA SER A 62 -3.14 0.47 14.50
C SER A 62 -2.85 -0.96 14.98
N PRO A 63 -3.45 -1.41 16.09
CA PRO A 63 -3.36 -2.80 16.50
C PRO A 63 -4.01 -3.71 15.43
N VAL A 64 -3.29 -4.73 14.99
CA VAL A 64 -3.78 -5.73 14.03
C VAL A 64 -3.64 -7.13 14.60
N GLY A 65 -4.64 -7.99 14.33
CA GLY A 65 -4.65 -9.38 14.76
C GLY A 65 -3.81 -10.29 13.85
N ASP A 66 -3.92 -11.60 14.11
CA ASP A 66 -3.38 -12.62 13.22
C ASP A 66 -4.04 -12.55 11.84
N TYR A 67 -3.24 -12.46 10.79
CA TYR A 67 -3.72 -12.47 9.42
C TYR A 67 -4.38 -13.80 9.04
N PHE A 68 -3.99 -14.89 9.69
CA PHE A 68 -4.48 -16.25 9.44
C PHE A 68 -5.34 -16.77 10.59
N SER A 69 -6.00 -15.89 11.35
CA SER A 69 -6.98 -16.30 12.36
C SER A 69 -8.14 -17.06 11.69
N GLY A 70 -8.07 -18.39 11.68
CA GLY A 70 -8.94 -19.26 10.88
C GLY A 70 -8.21 -20.35 10.08
N GLY A 71 -6.87 -20.34 10.11
CA GLY A 71 -6.01 -21.27 9.38
C GLY A 71 -5.52 -20.70 8.06
N VAL A 72 -4.38 -21.22 7.59
CA VAL A 72 -3.84 -20.87 6.28
C VAL A 72 -4.74 -21.49 5.21
N ARG A 73 -5.42 -20.66 4.41
CA ARG A 73 -6.19 -21.10 3.24
C ARG A 73 -5.51 -20.60 1.95
N PRO A 74 -5.30 -21.47 0.95
CA PRO A 74 -4.90 -21.04 -0.37
C PRO A 74 -5.90 -20.06 -0.98
N LEU A 75 -5.38 -19.02 -1.63
CA LEU A 75 -6.18 -18.03 -2.34
C LEU A 75 -6.50 -18.49 -3.76
N LYS A 76 -7.72 -18.24 -4.23
CA LYS A 76 -8.08 -18.35 -5.65
C LYS A 76 -7.65 -17.08 -6.36
N ILE A 77 -6.81 -17.22 -7.38
CA ILE A 77 -6.21 -16.09 -8.09
C ILE A 77 -6.70 -16.05 -9.53
N ALA A 78 -7.17 -14.90 -10.00
CA ALA A 78 -7.39 -14.65 -11.42
C ALA A 78 -6.12 -14.06 -12.04
N ILE A 79 -5.76 -14.48 -13.25
CA ILE A 79 -4.62 -13.93 -13.98
C ILE A 79 -5.14 -12.84 -14.91
N GLU A 80 -4.59 -11.63 -14.78
CA GLU A 80 -4.88 -10.48 -15.63
C GLU A 80 -3.73 -10.26 -16.60
N THR A 81 -3.96 -10.53 -17.90
CA THR A 81 -2.91 -10.49 -18.93
C THR A 81 -2.95 -9.26 -19.83
N GLU A 82 -3.99 -8.43 -19.71
CA GLU A 82 -4.20 -7.28 -20.59
C GLU A 82 -3.95 -5.97 -19.84
N ARG A 83 -4.53 -5.83 -18.64
CA ARG A 83 -4.49 -4.60 -17.86
C ARG A 83 -3.30 -4.60 -16.92
N PRO A 84 -2.37 -3.64 -17.01
CA PRO A 84 -1.28 -3.54 -16.07
C PRO A 84 -1.82 -3.08 -14.71
N ARG A 85 -1.13 -3.47 -13.63
CA ARG A 85 -1.48 -3.01 -12.28
C ARG A 85 -1.29 -1.50 -12.09
N THR A 86 -0.24 -0.99 -12.73
CA THR A 86 0.20 0.40 -12.64
C THR A 86 1.02 0.77 -13.88
N THR A 87 1.51 2.00 -13.95
CA THR A 87 2.40 2.47 -15.02
C THR A 87 3.87 2.26 -14.64
N PRO A 88 4.79 2.13 -15.62
CA PRO A 88 6.21 1.93 -15.35
C PRO A 88 6.84 3.00 -14.44
N GLN A 89 6.36 4.24 -14.52
CA GLN A 89 6.88 5.36 -13.71
C GLN A 89 6.51 5.24 -12.23
N PHE A 90 5.37 4.60 -11.90
CA PHE A 90 4.88 4.50 -10.53
C PHE A 90 5.09 3.12 -9.89
N GLY A 91 5.36 2.07 -10.66
CA GLY A 91 5.44 0.69 -10.15
C GLY A 91 6.48 0.46 -9.06
N MET A 92 7.57 1.23 -9.07
CA MET A 92 8.66 1.10 -8.09
C MET A 92 8.49 1.99 -6.85
N VAL A 93 7.39 2.73 -6.72
CA VAL A 93 7.14 3.63 -5.57
C VAL A 93 5.82 3.28 -4.88
N LYS A 94 5.75 3.43 -3.56
CA LYS A 94 4.54 3.16 -2.78
C LYS A 94 3.55 4.33 -2.83
N SER A 95 3.04 4.64 -4.02
CA SER A 95 2.09 5.72 -4.27
C SER A 95 0.64 5.23 -4.16
N GLY A 96 -0.25 6.09 -3.65
CA GLY A 96 -1.70 5.82 -3.63
C GLY A 96 -2.30 5.57 -5.02
N ALA A 97 -1.72 6.17 -6.06
CA ALA A 97 -2.17 5.99 -7.45
C ALA A 97 -2.13 4.52 -7.90
N ASN A 98 -1.12 3.75 -7.47
CA ASN A 98 -0.98 2.32 -7.82
C ASN A 98 -2.16 1.50 -7.31
N TYR A 99 -2.61 1.81 -6.10
CA TYR A 99 -3.75 1.13 -5.48
C TYR A 99 -5.06 1.52 -6.16
N ALA A 100 -5.23 2.80 -6.51
CA ALA A 100 -6.41 3.29 -7.20
C ALA A 100 -6.57 2.66 -8.59
N MET A 101 -5.49 2.54 -9.37
CA MET A 101 -5.52 1.92 -10.70
C MET A 101 -5.89 0.42 -10.64
N ALA A 102 -5.33 -0.32 -9.69
CA ALA A 102 -5.58 -1.76 -9.54
C ALA A 102 -6.98 -2.08 -8.95
N LEU A 103 -7.60 -1.13 -8.25
CA LEU A 103 -8.80 -1.38 -7.45
C LEU A 103 -9.98 -1.84 -8.31
N GLY A 104 -10.27 -1.16 -9.42
CA GLY A 104 -11.40 -1.50 -10.29
C GLY A 104 -11.29 -2.90 -10.88
N VAL A 105 -10.11 -3.24 -11.42
CA VAL A 105 -9.82 -4.58 -11.98
C VAL A 105 -9.97 -5.66 -10.92
N THR A 106 -9.42 -5.43 -9.73
CA THR A 106 -9.47 -6.40 -8.62
C THR A 106 -10.90 -6.61 -8.13
N GLN A 107 -11.68 -5.53 -7.96
CA GLN A 107 -13.08 -5.59 -7.52
C GLN A 107 -13.96 -6.33 -8.55
N GLU A 108 -13.75 -6.04 -9.83
CA GLU A 108 -14.53 -6.67 -10.90
C GLU A 108 -14.25 -8.17 -11.00
N ALA A 109 -12.99 -8.58 -10.94
CA ALA A 109 -12.61 -9.98 -10.94
C ALA A 109 -13.23 -10.71 -9.73
N LYS A 110 -13.16 -10.11 -8.52
CA LYS A 110 -13.80 -10.67 -7.32
C LYS A 110 -15.30 -10.88 -7.51
N ARG A 111 -15.99 -9.85 -8.03
CA ARG A 111 -17.44 -9.85 -8.22
C ARG A 111 -17.91 -10.86 -9.27
N THR A 112 -17.16 -11.03 -10.36
CA THR A 112 -17.58 -11.86 -11.51
C THR A 112 -17.07 -13.30 -11.46
N LEU A 113 -15.90 -13.54 -10.86
CA LEU A 113 -15.24 -14.85 -10.86
C LEU A 113 -15.24 -15.53 -9.48
N GLY A 114 -15.61 -14.84 -8.40
CA GLY A 114 -15.57 -15.40 -7.05
C GLY A 114 -14.15 -15.76 -6.59
N ILE A 115 -13.17 -14.95 -6.99
CA ILE A 115 -11.74 -15.09 -6.66
C ILE A 115 -11.36 -14.24 -5.43
N ASP A 116 -10.19 -14.51 -4.86
CA ASP A 116 -9.66 -13.80 -3.69
C ASP A 116 -8.73 -12.63 -4.07
N GLN A 117 -7.95 -12.78 -5.14
CA GLN A 117 -6.96 -11.80 -5.60
C GLN A 117 -6.67 -11.92 -7.11
N VAL A 118 -6.01 -10.90 -7.66
CA VAL A 118 -5.56 -10.86 -9.06
C VAL A 118 -4.04 -10.94 -9.12
N LEU A 119 -3.51 -11.83 -9.95
CA LEU A 119 -2.11 -11.82 -10.40
C LEU A 119 -2.03 -10.99 -11.67
N PHE A 120 -1.29 -9.90 -11.64
CA PHE A 120 -1.07 -9.07 -12.81
C PHE A 120 0.10 -9.66 -13.63
N ALA A 121 -0.20 -10.01 -14.88
CA ALA A 121 0.75 -10.58 -15.82
C ALA A 121 0.63 -9.97 -17.24
N PRO A 122 0.67 -8.63 -17.38
CA PRO A 122 0.41 -7.97 -18.65
C PRO A 122 1.41 -8.43 -19.71
N GLY A 123 0.91 -8.85 -20.89
CA GLY A 123 1.77 -9.37 -21.95
C GLY A 123 2.48 -10.68 -21.61
N GLY A 124 2.02 -11.40 -20.58
CA GLY A 124 2.61 -12.66 -20.10
C GLY A 124 3.76 -12.49 -19.11
N ASP A 125 4.14 -11.26 -18.77
CA ASP A 125 5.19 -10.98 -17.78
C ASP A 125 4.62 -10.99 -16.36
N VAL A 126 4.97 -11.98 -15.54
CA VAL A 126 4.41 -12.16 -14.20
C VAL A 126 5.02 -11.16 -13.22
N THR A 127 4.19 -10.29 -12.64
CA THR A 127 4.66 -9.19 -11.79
C THR A 127 4.32 -9.38 -10.31
N GLU A 128 3.05 -9.21 -9.93
CA GLU A 128 2.64 -9.13 -8.52
C GLU A 128 1.18 -9.58 -8.29
N THR A 129 0.88 -10.01 -7.06
CA THR A 129 -0.44 -10.47 -6.61
C THR A 129 -1.13 -9.42 -5.77
N GLY A 130 -2.07 -8.69 -6.35
CA GLY A 130 -2.68 -7.55 -5.68
C GLY A 130 -1.61 -6.58 -5.20
N ALA A 131 -1.45 -6.43 -3.88
CA ALA A 131 -0.47 -5.54 -3.26
C ALA A 131 0.77 -6.26 -2.68
N SER A 132 1.01 -7.50 -3.10
CA SER A 132 2.11 -8.36 -2.64
C SER A 132 2.97 -8.82 -3.80
N ASN A 133 4.27 -8.99 -3.56
CA ASN A 133 5.17 -9.62 -4.53
C ASN A 133 4.72 -11.06 -4.86
N PHE A 134 5.17 -11.56 -6.00
CA PHE A 134 4.96 -12.95 -6.42
C PHE A 134 6.28 -13.73 -6.37
N VAL A 135 6.23 -14.99 -5.92
CA VAL A 135 7.39 -15.89 -5.85
C VAL A 135 6.95 -17.26 -6.37
N LEU A 136 7.80 -17.87 -7.23
CA LEU A 136 7.64 -19.20 -7.82
C LEU A 136 8.42 -20.25 -7.03
#